data_AF-A0A8J4XCG3-F1
#
_entry.id   AF-A0A8J4XCG3-F1
#
_cell.length_a   1.000
_cell.length_b   1.000
_cell.length_c   1.000
_cell.angle_alpha   90.00
_cell.angle_beta   90.00
_cell.angle_gamma   90.00
#
_symmetry.space_group_name_H-M   'P 1'
#
loop_
_entity.id
_entity.type
_entity.pdbx_description
1 polymer ?
#
loop_
_entity_poly.entity_id
_entity_poly.type
_entity_poly.pdbx_seq_one_letter_code
_entity_poly.pdbx_strand_id
1 'polypeptide(L)'
;MVHVCQDEHQLYNEFFSKPTVKLDELLEKLCMSLYDVLRPLIIHVVHLETLSELCSILKNEMLEDHVHNNAVQLCAFDTVVKQMLEDVQERLVYRTHIYIQTDISGYNPAPGDLAYPDKLQMMEKIAQSLKEEQVRLDASFSDVQLEDAESRKIGNTGGVSPADLHGMWYPTVRRTLLCLSKLYRCIDRAVFQGLSQEALSACIVSLLKASEFIQKNKTQIDAQLFLIKHLLIMREQIAPFHTDFAIKEISLDLKKTRDAAFKILNPRAVPKFFRLNSHNAILEFLLEGTPEIKEHYIDSKKDVDRHLKSSCEQFIQQQTRMFVGNLEEFLTKVSALKAMAVGGGPNYQLSQQPWAQPAKINDLVMSTYRVMKTKLPQTLQSMTLYLANRDTEFILFKPVRNNIQQMFTKLHTLLQEEYSGEDLQIIACPSMEQ
;
A
#
# COMPACT_ATOMS: atom_id res chain seq x y z
N MET A 1 -17.62 -35.84 21.97
CA MET A 1 -16.31 -36.46 21.72
C MET A 1 -15.32 -36.16 22.83
N VAL A 2 -15.04 -34.88 23.16
CA VAL A 2 -14.18 -34.53 24.32
C VAL A 2 -14.64 -35.24 25.61
N HIS A 3 -15.92 -35.13 25.97
CA HIS A 3 -16.48 -35.85 27.13
C HIS A 3 -16.37 -37.37 27.00
N VAL A 4 -16.60 -37.93 25.82
CA VAL A 4 -16.49 -39.39 25.59
C VAL A 4 -15.07 -39.87 25.83
N CYS A 5 -14.04 -39.15 25.36
CA CYS A 5 -12.65 -39.49 25.61
C CYS A 5 -12.28 -39.36 27.10
N GLN A 6 -12.82 -38.35 27.80
CA GLN A 6 -12.62 -38.18 29.24
C GLN A 6 -13.30 -39.30 30.04
N ASP A 7 -14.55 -39.63 29.71
CA ASP A 7 -15.34 -40.66 30.38
C ASP A 7 -14.72 -42.05 30.20
N GLU A 8 -14.27 -42.39 28.98
CA GLU A 8 -13.56 -43.64 28.70
C GLU A 8 -12.22 -43.73 29.44
N HIS A 9 -11.50 -42.62 29.56
CA HIS A 9 -10.25 -42.57 30.30
C HIS A 9 -10.48 -42.70 31.83
N GLN A 10 -11.54 -42.08 32.36
CA GLN A 10 -11.94 -42.24 33.76
C GLN A 10 -12.37 -43.67 34.06
N LEU A 11 -13.23 -44.25 33.22
CA LEU A 11 -13.70 -45.62 33.33
C LEU A 11 -12.52 -46.60 33.31
N TYR A 12 -11.57 -46.43 32.39
CA TYR A 12 -10.39 -47.28 32.35
C TYR A 12 -9.58 -47.22 33.64
N ASN A 13 -9.39 -46.04 34.22
CA ASN A 13 -8.64 -45.86 35.47
C ASN A 13 -9.38 -46.42 36.70
N GLU A 14 -10.71 -46.52 36.67
CA GLU A 14 -11.49 -47.19 37.72
C GLU A 14 -11.27 -48.71 37.73
N PHE A 15 -11.12 -49.33 36.55
CA PHE A 15 -10.96 -50.79 36.43
C PHE A 15 -9.50 -51.25 36.37
N PHE A 16 -8.59 -50.43 35.86
CA PHE A 16 -7.20 -50.80 35.59
C PHE A 16 -6.21 -49.75 36.10
N SER A 17 -5.27 -50.18 36.93
CA SER A 17 -4.25 -49.28 37.52
C SER A 17 -2.98 -49.15 36.68
N LYS A 18 -2.88 -49.81 35.52
CA LYS A 18 -1.70 -49.79 34.65
C LYS A 18 -1.99 -49.06 33.34
N PRO A 19 -1.11 -48.16 32.87
CA PRO A 19 -1.24 -47.54 31.56
C PRO A 19 -1.06 -48.59 30.46
N THR A 20 -1.97 -48.62 29.48
CA THR A 20 -1.94 -49.56 28.36
C THR A 20 -2.14 -48.85 27.04
N VAL A 21 -1.24 -49.09 26.09
CA VAL A 21 -1.25 -48.51 24.72
C VAL A 21 -2.54 -48.82 23.95
N LYS A 22 -3.22 -49.93 24.28
CA LYS A 22 -4.49 -50.33 23.65
C LYS A 22 -5.65 -49.36 23.93
N LEU A 23 -5.61 -48.64 25.06
CA LEU A 23 -6.62 -47.62 25.34
C LEU A 23 -6.42 -46.43 24.39
N ASP A 24 -5.17 -46.02 24.19
CA ASP A 24 -4.83 -44.93 23.26
C ASP A 24 -5.21 -45.31 21.82
N GLU A 25 -4.97 -46.56 21.38
CA GLU A 25 -5.39 -47.06 20.07
C GLU A 25 -6.93 -47.05 19.89
N LEU A 26 -7.69 -47.34 20.96
CA LEU A 26 -9.15 -47.31 20.92
C LEU A 26 -9.66 -45.86 20.80
N LEU A 27 -9.12 -44.97 21.62
CA LEU A 27 -9.46 -43.54 21.61
C LEU A 27 -9.08 -42.90 20.26
N GLU A 28 -7.93 -43.27 19.69
CA GLU A 28 -7.51 -42.83 18.37
C GLU A 28 -8.50 -43.26 17.29
N LYS A 29 -8.92 -44.54 17.26
CA LYS A 29 -9.95 -45.00 16.30
C LYS A 29 -11.27 -44.27 16.44
N LEU A 30 -11.69 -43.97 17.66
CA LEU A 30 -12.92 -43.22 17.93
C LEU A 30 -12.82 -41.78 17.40
N CYS A 31 -11.68 -41.11 17.66
CA CYS A 31 -11.40 -39.77 17.14
C CYS A 31 -11.26 -39.76 15.61
N MET A 32 -10.65 -40.78 15.02
CA MET A 32 -10.53 -40.91 13.57
C MET A 32 -11.89 -41.06 12.88
N SER A 33 -12.85 -41.75 13.50
CA SER A 33 -14.22 -41.78 12.97
C SER A 33 -14.88 -40.40 12.92
N LEU A 34 -14.57 -39.51 13.87
CA LEU A 34 -15.04 -38.12 13.84
C LEU A 34 -14.38 -37.37 12.68
N TYR A 35 -13.07 -37.54 12.52
CA TYR A 35 -12.31 -36.91 11.43
C TYR A 35 -12.83 -37.33 10.05
N ASP A 36 -13.09 -38.62 9.83
CA ASP A 36 -13.59 -39.14 8.56
C ASP A 36 -14.95 -38.54 8.16
N VAL A 37 -15.79 -38.18 9.14
CA VAL A 37 -17.09 -37.52 8.91
C VAL A 37 -16.94 -36.02 8.69
N LEU A 38 -16.04 -35.35 9.43
CA LEU A 38 -15.87 -33.89 9.34
C LEU A 38 -15.03 -33.46 8.13
N ARG A 39 -14.04 -34.26 7.74
CA ARG A 39 -13.15 -33.98 6.60
C ARG A 39 -13.89 -33.63 5.30
N PRO A 40 -14.88 -34.41 4.82
CA PRO A 40 -15.62 -34.03 3.61
C PRO A 40 -16.38 -32.72 3.78
N LEU A 41 -16.90 -32.41 4.97
CA LEU A 41 -17.58 -31.13 5.21
C LEU A 41 -16.61 -29.96 5.08
N ILE A 42 -15.41 -30.06 5.66
CA ILE A 42 -14.34 -29.05 5.59
C ILE A 42 -13.95 -28.74 4.14
N ILE A 43 -13.77 -29.78 3.31
CA ILE A 43 -13.36 -29.63 1.90
C ILE A 43 -14.42 -28.87 1.09
N HIS A 44 -15.71 -29.05 1.40
CA HIS A 44 -16.81 -28.40 0.69
C HIS A 44 -17.08 -26.96 1.14
N VAL A 45 -16.49 -26.49 2.24
CA VAL A 45 -16.65 -25.09 2.66
C VAL A 45 -16.01 -24.15 1.65
N VAL A 46 -16.79 -23.13 1.26
CA VAL A 46 -16.41 -22.13 0.25
C VAL A 46 -16.10 -20.77 0.87
N HIS A 47 -16.80 -20.43 1.96
CA HIS A 47 -16.74 -19.12 2.61
C HIS A 47 -15.52 -18.99 3.51
N LEU A 48 -14.75 -17.90 3.34
CA LEU A 48 -13.58 -17.61 4.16
C LEU A 48 -13.96 -17.35 5.61
N GLU A 49 -15.11 -16.71 5.86
CA GLU A 49 -15.68 -16.45 7.18
C GLU A 49 -15.74 -17.74 8.01
N THR A 50 -16.45 -18.74 7.48
CA THR A 50 -16.69 -20.01 8.15
C THR A 50 -15.40 -20.78 8.40
N LEU A 51 -14.47 -20.76 7.43
CA LEU A 51 -13.16 -21.39 7.61
C LEU A 51 -12.32 -20.68 8.69
N SER A 52 -12.34 -19.35 8.75
CA SER A 52 -11.62 -18.58 9.78
C SER A 52 -12.19 -18.77 11.19
N GLU A 53 -13.51 -18.86 11.30
CA GLU A 53 -14.19 -19.18 12.56
C GLU A 53 -13.86 -20.61 12.99
N LEU A 54 -13.92 -21.57 12.07
CA LEU A 54 -13.56 -22.96 12.34
C LEU A 54 -12.10 -23.09 12.80
N CYS A 55 -11.15 -22.41 12.15
CA CYS A 55 -9.77 -22.34 12.63
C CYS A 55 -9.68 -21.79 14.05
N SER A 56 -10.43 -20.71 14.35
CA SER A 56 -10.41 -20.08 15.67
C SER A 56 -10.99 -20.99 16.76
N ILE A 57 -12.08 -21.70 16.45
CA ILE A 57 -12.70 -22.68 17.37
C ILE A 57 -11.75 -23.85 17.62
N LEU A 58 -11.16 -24.43 16.57
CA LEU A 58 -10.25 -25.56 16.72
C LEU A 58 -8.98 -25.17 17.49
N LYS A 59 -8.45 -23.97 17.26
CA LYS A 59 -7.24 -23.50 17.94
C LYS A 59 -7.50 -23.06 19.38
N ASN A 60 -8.45 -22.16 19.59
CA ASN A 60 -8.65 -21.55 20.91
C ASN A 60 -9.52 -22.44 21.80
N GLU A 61 -10.66 -22.92 21.32
CA GLU A 61 -11.59 -23.69 22.16
C GLU A 61 -11.14 -25.15 22.30
N MET A 62 -10.77 -25.82 21.21
CA MET A 62 -10.44 -27.25 21.28
C MET A 62 -9.02 -27.51 21.79
N LEU A 63 -8.01 -26.85 21.23
CA LEU A 63 -6.61 -27.09 21.62
C LEU A 63 -6.21 -26.33 22.90
N GLU A 64 -6.45 -25.03 22.97
CA GLU A 64 -6.02 -24.23 24.13
C GLU A 64 -6.90 -24.47 25.37
N ASP A 65 -8.23 -24.50 25.26
CA ASP A 65 -9.09 -24.66 26.44
C ASP A 65 -9.29 -26.12 26.89
N HIS A 66 -9.51 -27.08 25.97
CA HIS A 66 -9.81 -28.46 26.38
C HIS A 66 -8.58 -29.35 26.49
N VAL A 67 -7.70 -29.34 25.48
CA VAL A 67 -6.53 -30.23 25.44
C VAL A 67 -5.47 -29.79 26.44
N HIS A 68 -5.19 -28.49 26.58
CA HIS A 68 -4.17 -28.01 27.52
C HIS A 68 -4.51 -28.34 28.98
N ASN A 69 -5.80 -28.30 29.33
CA ASN A 69 -6.29 -28.62 30.67
C ASN A 69 -6.29 -30.12 30.98
N ASN A 70 -6.36 -31.00 29.97
CA ASN A 70 -6.44 -32.46 30.15
C ASN A 70 -5.47 -33.23 29.22
N ALA A 71 -4.22 -32.78 29.15
CA ALA A 71 -3.23 -33.25 28.17
C ALA A 71 -2.98 -34.77 28.18
N VAL A 72 -3.08 -35.42 29.35
CA VAL A 72 -2.87 -36.88 29.49
C VAL A 72 -4.06 -37.69 28.96
N GLN A 73 -5.28 -37.16 29.12
CA GLN A 73 -6.51 -37.89 28.78
C GLN A 73 -6.91 -37.71 27.31
N LEU A 74 -6.48 -36.60 26.70
CA LEU A 74 -6.90 -36.19 25.35
C LEU A 74 -5.78 -36.27 24.31
N CYS A 75 -4.70 -37.02 24.57
CA CYS A 75 -3.57 -37.14 23.64
C CYS A 75 -4.00 -37.63 22.23
N ALA A 76 -4.85 -38.65 22.15
CA ALA A 76 -5.39 -39.13 20.87
C ALA A 76 -6.31 -38.11 20.18
N PHE A 77 -7.06 -37.31 20.96
CA PHE A 77 -7.92 -36.26 20.43
C PHE A 77 -7.12 -35.05 19.93
N ASP A 78 -6.04 -34.68 20.63
CA ASP A 78 -5.10 -33.62 20.22
C ASP A 78 -4.52 -33.87 18.83
N THR A 79 -4.05 -35.09 18.57
CA THR A 79 -3.51 -35.48 17.25
C THR A 79 -4.53 -35.29 16.14
N VAL A 80 -5.78 -35.73 16.36
CA VAL A 80 -6.83 -35.64 15.35
C VAL A 80 -7.29 -34.20 15.14
N VAL A 81 -7.42 -33.39 16.20
CA VAL A 81 -7.78 -31.97 16.09
C VAL A 81 -6.68 -31.18 15.39
N LYS A 82 -5.40 -31.48 15.62
CA LYS A 82 -4.27 -30.89 14.88
C LYS A 82 -4.32 -31.22 13.40
N GLN A 83 -4.52 -32.48 13.04
CA GLN A 83 -4.70 -32.88 11.63
C GLN A 83 -5.88 -32.15 10.98
N MET A 84 -6.99 -32.02 11.71
CA MET A 84 -8.16 -31.30 11.21
C MET A 84 -7.90 -29.80 11.08
N LEU A 85 -7.16 -29.19 12.00
CA LEU A 85 -6.74 -27.80 11.92
C LEU A 85 -5.84 -27.55 10.70
N GLU A 86 -4.89 -28.45 10.42
CA GLU A 86 -4.03 -28.38 9.24
C GLU A 86 -4.85 -28.42 7.94
N ASP A 87 -5.80 -29.34 7.82
CA ASP A 87 -6.71 -29.43 6.66
C ASP A 87 -7.55 -28.14 6.48
N VAL A 88 -8.09 -27.58 7.57
CA VAL A 88 -8.87 -26.33 7.52
C VAL A 88 -7.96 -25.15 7.13
N GLN A 89 -6.73 -25.10 7.65
CA GLN A 89 -5.75 -24.06 7.31
C GLN A 89 -5.34 -24.16 5.84
N GLU A 90 -5.03 -25.35 5.31
CA GLU A 90 -4.71 -25.55 3.90
C GLU A 90 -5.88 -25.11 3.01
N ARG A 91 -7.11 -25.49 3.39
CA ARG A 91 -8.32 -25.07 2.69
C ARG A 91 -8.52 -23.56 2.75
N LEU A 92 -8.28 -22.93 3.90
CA LEU A 92 -8.38 -21.48 4.09
C LEU A 92 -7.36 -20.75 3.20
N VAL A 93 -6.13 -21.22 3.14
CA VAL A 93 -5.06 -20.68 2.27
C VAL A 93 -5.48 -20.78 0.80
N TYR A 94 -5.95 -21.95 0.35
CA TYR A 94 -6.42 -22.15 -1.02
C TYR A 94 -7.59 -21.22 -1.39
N ARG A 95 -8.61 -21.14 -0.53
CA ARG A 95 -9.77 -20.27 -0.76
C ARG A 95 -9.37 -18.80 -0.75
N THR A 96 -8.41 -18.42 0.09
CA THR A 96 -7.85 -17.06 0.14
C THR A 96 -7.17 -16.70 -1.17
N HIS A 97 -6.34 -17.59 -1.72
CA HIS A 97 -5.68 -17.35 -3.01
C HIS A 97 -6.71 -17.13 -4.14
N ILE A 98 -7.76 -17.95 -4.20
CA ILE A 98 -8.87 -17.77 -5.16
C ILE A 98 -9.58 -16.44 -4.94
N TYR A 99 -9.85 -16.08 -3.68
CA TYR A 99 -10.49 -14.82 -3.33
C TYR A 99 -9.65 -13.62 -3.78
N ILE A 100 -8.32 -13.66 -3.57
CA ILE A 100 -7.43 -12.59 -4.03
C ILE A 100 -7.48 -12.46 -5.56
N GLN A 101 -7.42 -13.58 -6.29
CA GLN A 101 -7.46 -13.54 -7.75
C GLN A 101 -8.81 -13.06 -8.28
N THR A 102 -9.91 -13.53 -7.72
CA THR A 102 -11.26 -13.28 -8.25
C THR A 102 -11.83 -11.94 -7.78
N ASP A 103 -11.76 -11.67 -6.46
CA ASP A 103 -12.44 -10.56 -5.82
C ASP A 103 -11.59 -9.30 -5.63
N ILE A 104 -10.26 -9.40 -5.78
CA ILE A 104 -9.32 -8.26 -5.67
C ILE A 104 -8.70 -7.95 -7.04
N SER A 105 -7.97 -8.91 -7.64
CA SER A 105 -7.27 -8.71 -8.92
C SER A 105 -8.24 -8.64 -10.12
N GLY A 106 -9.25 -9.51 -10.11
CA GLY A 106 -10.33 -9.59 -11.10
C GLY A 106 -11.47 -8.60 -10.86
N TYR A 107 -11.39 -7.74 -9.84
CA TYR A 107 -12.44 -6.78 -9.55
C TYR A 107 -12.59 -5.77 -10.69
N ASN A 108 -13.77 -5.74 -11.32
CA ASN A 108 -14.11 -4.71 -12.28
C ASN A 108 -14.83 -3.56 -11.54
N PRO A 109 -14.28 -2.34 -11.52
CA PRO A 109 -14.89 -1.24 -10.79
C PRO A 109 -16.28 -0.91 -11.35
N ALA A 110 -17.29 -0.94 -10.48
CA ALA A 110 -18.62 -0.45 -10.85
C ALA A 110 -18.57 1.08 -11.08
N PRO A 111 -19.41 1.64 -11.96
CA PRO A 111 -19.44 3.08 -12.21
C PRO A 111 -19.79 3.88 -10.95
N GLY A 112 -20.54 3.28 -10.02
CA GLY A 112 -20.79 3.84 -8.70
C GLY A 112 -19.52 3.94 -7.83
N ASP A 113 -18.62 2.95 -7.86
CA ASP A 113 -17.38 2.96 -7.07
C ASP A 113 -16.36 3.98 -7.60
N LEU A 114 -16.45 4.30 -8.88
CA LEU A 114 -15.64 5.32 -9.56
C LEU A 114 -16.21 6.74 -9.44
N ALA A 115 -17.35 6.93 -8.77
CA ALA A 115 -18.02 8.24 -8.61
C ALA A 115 -17.30 9.18 -7.61
N TYR A 116 -15.99 9.24 -7.68
CA TYR A 116 -15.15 10.27 -7.06
C TYR A 116 -14.96 11.42 -8.05
N PRO A 117 -15.00 12.71 -7.66
CA PRO A 117 -15.17 13.27 -6.32
C PRO A 117 -16.63 13.48 -5.84
N ASP A 118 -17.64 13.24 -6.67
CA ASP A 118 -19.04 13.61 -6.35
C ASP A 118 -19.54 12.97 -5.05
N LYS A 119 -19.12 11.73 -4.76
CA LYS A 119 -19.37 11.06 -3.46
C LYS A 119 -18.79 11.82 -2.27
N LEU A 120 -17.55 12.33 -2.40
CA LEU A 120 -16.88 13.07 -1.34
C LEU A 120 -17.56 14.42 -1.09
N GLN A 121 -17.96 15.12 -2.15
CA GLN A 121 -18.68 16.40 -2.03
C GLN A 121 -20.08 16.21 -1.42
N MET A 122 -20.80 15.16 -1.80
CA MET A 122 -22.11 14.86 -1.22
C MET A 122 -21.99 14.56 0.28
N MET A 123 -20.97 13.81 0.68
CA MET A 123 -20.75 13.50 2.09
C MET A 123 -20.23 14.68 2.89
N GLU A 124 -19.40 15.56 2.32
CA GLU A 124 -19.01 16.81 2.97
C GLU A 124 -20.23 17.69 3.21
N LYS A 125 -21.15 17.80 2.25
CA LYS A 125 -22.43 18.51 2.42
C LYS A 125 -23.30 17.89 3.51
N ILE A 126 -23.39 16.55 3.55
CA ILE A 126 -24.13 15.84 4.60
C ILE A 126 -23.47 16.10 5.97
N ALA A 127 -22.14 16.01 6.08
CA ALA A 127 -21.42 16.26 7.31
C ALA A 127 -21.55 17.72 7.78
N GLN A 128 -21.53 18.67 6.86
CA GLN A 128 -21.79 20.09 7.15
C GLN A 128 -23.23 20.27 7.65
N SER A 129 -24.23 19.67 7.01
CA SER A 129 -25.62 19.73 7.49
C SER A 129 -25.81 19.09 8.86
N LEU A 130 -25.17 17.96 9.15
CA LEU A 130 -25.22 17.29 10.44
C LEU A 130 -24.52 18.12 11.53
N LYS A 131 -23.40 18.76 11.20
CA LYS A 131 -22.69 19.65 12.12
C LYS A 131 -23.47 20.93 12.38
N GLU A 132 -24.14 21.47 11.37
CA GLU A 132 -25.06 22.62 11.51
C GLU A 132 -26.29 22.26 12.35
N GLU A 133 -26.84 21.05 12.19
CA GLU A 133 -27.92 20.53 13.05
C GLU A 133 -27.46 20.32 14.49
N GLN A 134 -26.27 19.76 14.73
CA GLN A 134 -25.68 19.62 16.07
C GLN A 134 -25.43 20.98 16.73
N VAL A 135 -24.87 21.96 16.00
CA VAL A 135 -24.65 23.31 16.53
C VAL A 135 -25.97 24.03 16.82
N ARG A 136 -27.03 23.77 16.04
CA ARG A 136 -28.38 24.29 16.33
C ARG A 136 -29.01 23.62 17.55
N LEU A 137 -28.81 22.32 17.74
CA LEU A 137 -29.28 21.59 18.91
C LEU A 137 -28.57 22.05 20.19
N ASP A 138 -27.24 22.24 20.14
CA ASP A 138 -26.44 22.76 21.26
C ASP A 138 -26.77 24.23 21.58
N ALA A 139 -27.09 25.05 20.58
CA ALA A 139 -27.52 26.43 20.79
C ALA A 139 -28.94 26.53 21.40
N SER A 140 -29.79 25.53 21.18
CA SER A 140 -31.16 25.50 21.68
C SER A 140 -31.32 24.80 23.05
N PHE A 141 -30.27 24.15 23.57
CA PHE A 141 -30.26 23.38 24.83
C PHE A 141 -29.30 23.95 25.89
N SER A 142 -29.17 25.29 25.95
CA SER A 142 -28.45 25.96 27.06
C SER A 142 -29.27 26.11 28.35
N ASP A 143 -30.28 25.27 28.55
CA ASP A 143 -30.95 25.14 29.85
C ASP A 143 -31.44 23.70 30.08
N VAL A 144 -31.25 23.20 31.30
CA VAL A 144 -31.57 21.86 31.83
C VAL A 144 -30.55 20.75 31.59
N GLN A 145 -29.54 20.69 32.48
CA GLN A 145 -28.83 19.46 32.83
C GLN A 145 -29.78 18.47 33.54
N LEU A 146 -29.98 17.29 32.96
CA LEU A 146 -30.33 16.08 33.71
C LEU A 146 -29.49 14.91 33.18
N GLU A 147 -28.88 14.20 34.13
CA GLU A 147 -28.00 13.06 33.92
C GLU A 147 -28.77 11.86 33.37
N ASP A 148 -28.40 11.40 32.17
CA ASP A 148 -28.63 10.02 31.78
C ASP A 148 -27.39 9.49 31.03
N ALA A 149 -26.79 8.45 31.59
CA ALA A 149 -25.37 8.10 31.42
C ALA A 149 -25.11 6.92 30.49
N GLU A 150 -26.12 6.34 29.82
CA GLU A 150 -25.91 5.10 29.04
C GLU A 150 -26.09 5.20 27.52
N SER A 151 -26.45 6.36 26.96
CA SER A 151 -26.58 6.55 25.50
C SER A 151 -25.34 7.16 24.82
N ARG A 152 -24.29 7.51 25.57
CA ARG A 152 -23.13 8.29 25.09
C ARG A 152 -21.96 7.51 24.49
N LYS A 153 -22.08 6.20 24.23
CA LYS A 153 -20.96 5.40 23.69
C LYS A 153 -20.80 5.40 22.17
N ILE A 154 -21.59 6.18 21.42
CA ILE A 154 -21.38 6.37 19.96
C ILE A 154 -20.78 7.77 19.64
N GLY A 155 -20.67 8.67 20.61
CA GLY A 155 -20.38 10.08 20.35
C GLY A 155 -18.98 10.59 20.68
N ASN A 156 -18.02 9.75 21.10
CA ASN A 156 -16.71 10.25 21.55
C ASN A 156 -15.52 9.45 21.00
N THR A 157 -15.48 9.25 19.68
CA THR A 157 -14.22 9.05 18.95
C THR A 157 -13.80 10.41 18.41
N GLY A 158 -12.76 11.00 19.01
CA GLY A 158 -12.27 12.32 18.62
C GLY A 158 -12.03 12.45 17.12
N GLY A 159 -12.60 13.49 16.52
CA GLY A 159 -12.11 14.07 15.26
C GLY A 159 -11.99 13.14 14.04
N VAL A 160 -12.71 12.03 13.97
CA VAL A 160 -12.67 11.17 12.79
C VAL A 160 -13.53 11.81 11.71
N SER A 161 -12.89 12.28 10.63
CA SER A 161 -13.58 12.86 9.48
C SER A 161 -14.58 11.84 8.93
N PRO A 162 -15.79 12.24 8.47
CA PRO A 162 -16.76 11.31 7.87
C PRO A 162 -16.17 10.49 6.70
N ALA A 163 -15.06 10.97 6.12
CA ALA A 163 -14.19 10.32 5.15
C ALA A 163 -13.60 8.96 5.59
N ASP A 164 -13.53 8.70 6.90
CA ASP A 164 -12.93 7.51 7.50
C ASP A 164 -13.99 6.45 7.88
N LEU A 165 -15.27 6.67 7.58
CA LEU A 165 -16.23 5.57 7.65
C LEU A 165 -15.85 4.50 6.63
N HIS A 166 -15.70 3.25 7.10
CA HIS A 166 -15.45 2.04 6.28
C HIS A 166 -16.42 1.86 5.07
N GLY A 167 -17.50 2.62 4.99
CA GLY A 167 -18.41 2.68 3.83
C GLY A 167 -17.88 3.48 2.63
N MET A 168 -16.85 4.30 2.81
CA MET A 168 -16.24 5.11 1.74
C MET A 168 -14.97 4.50 1.16
N TRP A 169 -14.45 3.44 1.75
CA TRP A 169 -13.23 2.82 1.24
C TRP A 169 -13.54 2.13 -0.08
N TYR A 170 -12.60 2.22 -1.02
CA TYR A 170 -12.68 1.47 -2.25
C TYR A 170 -12.87 -0.03 -1.93
N PRO A 171 -13.81 -0.74 -2.59
CA PRO A 171 -14.20 -2.09 -2.19
C PRO A 171 -13.04 -3.08 -2.08
N THR A 172 -12.04 -3.00 -2.96
CA THR A 172 -10.88 -3.90 -2.91
C THR A 172 -10.02 -3.65 -1.67
N VAL A 173 -9.81 -2.40 -1.26
CA VAL A 173 -9.10 -2.06 -0.02
C VAL A 173 -9.80 -2.67 1.18
N ARG A 174 -11.12 -2.51 1.28
CA ARG A 174 -11.90 -3.10 2.38
C ARG A 174 -11.82 -4.62 2.39
N ARG A 175 -11.97 -5.26 1.22
CA ARG A 175 -11.90 -6.71 1.06
C ARG A 175 -10.53 -7.26 1.46
N THR A 176 -9.45 -6.60 1.04
CA THR A 176 -8.07 -6.96 1.41
C THR A 176 -7.85 -6.86 2.91
N LEU A 177 -8.20 -5.72 3.53
CA LEU A 177 -7.97 -5.51 4.97
C LEU A 177 -8.78 -6.47 5.85
N LEU A 178 -10.05 -6.73 5.49
CA LEU A 178 -10.87 -7.71 6.21
C LEU A 178 -10.27 -9.11 6.10
N CYS A 179 -9.83 -9.50 4.90
CA CYS A 179 -9.17 -10.77 4.67
C CYS A 179 -7.89 -10.90 5.54
N LEU A 180 -7.00 -9.90 5.51
CA LEU A 180 -5.78 -9.90 6.32
C LEU A 180 -6.07 -10.00 7.83
N SER A 181 -7.07 -9.28 8.33
CA SER A 181 -7.43 -9.32 9.76
C SER A 181 -7.86 -10.72 10.24
N LYS A 182 -8.54 -11.49 9.37
CA LYS A 182 -8.99 -12.85 9.66
C LYS A 182 -7.85 -13.86 9.58
N LEU A 183 -7.02 -13.75 8.53
CA LEU A 183 -5.89 -14.65 8.30
C LEU A 183 -4.85 -14.52 9.42
N TYR A 184 -4.63 -13.31 9.92
CA TYR A 184 -3.64 -13.03 10.98
C TYR A 184 -3.84 -13.88 12.24
N ARG A 185 -5.08 -14.19 12.60
CA ARG A 185 -5.40 -14.99 13.80
C ARG A 185 -5.33 -16.50 13.54
N CYS A 186 -5.58 -16.91 12.30
CA CYS A 186 -5.85 -18.31 11.95
C CYS A 186 -4.64 -19.06 11.38
N ILE A 187 -3.64 -18.34 10.86
CA ILE A 187 -2.56 -18.89 10.05
C ILE A 187 -1.19 -18.58 10.66
N ASP A 188 -0.22 -19.45 10.42
CA ASP A 188 1.17 -19.24 10.80
C ASP A 188 1.81 -18.03 10.11
N ARG A 189 2.77 -17.42 10.78
CA ARG A 189 3.43 -16.17 10.34
C ARG A 189 4.01 -16.28 8.92
N ALA A 190 4.65 -17.39 8.58
CA ALA A 190 5.31 -17.57 7.28
C ALA A 190 4.29 -17.61 6.11
N VAL A 191 3.18 -18.33 6.29
CA VAL A 191 2.14 -18.43 5.26
C VAL A 191 1.35 -17.13 5.18
N PHE A 192 1.07 -16.49 6.33
CA PHE A 192 0.43 -15.18 6.38
C PHE A 192 1.24 -14.12 5.64
N GLN A 193 2.56 -14.10 5.81
CA GLN A 193 3.44 -13.19 5.08
C GLN A 193 3.23 -13.32 3.56
N GLY A 194 3.36 -14.52 3.00
CA GLY A 194 3.20 -14.76 1.56
C GLY A 194 1.83 -14.34 1.02
N LEU A 195 0.75 -14.73 1.70
CA LEU A 195 -0.61 -14.33 1.33
C LEU A 195 -0.83 -12.83 1.43
N SER A 196 -0.22 -12.18 2.43
CA SER A 196 -0.35 -10.74 2.61
C SER A 196 0.32 -9.95 1.49
N GLN A 197 1.49 -10.39 1.02
CA GLN A 197 2.17 -9.78 -0.13
C GLN A 197 1.32 -9.90 -1.40
N GLU A 198 0.75 -11.07 -1.66
CA GLU A 198 -0.12 -11.29 -2.82
C GLU A 198 -1.39 -10.42 -2.75
N ALA A 199 -2.05 -10.38 -1.58
CA ALA A 199 -3.27 -9.60 -1.39
C ALA A 199 -3.01 -8.09 -1.51
N LEU A 200 -1.89 -7.60 -0.97
CA LEU A 200 -1.50 -6.19 -1.01
C LEU A 200 -1.10 -5.76 -2.42
N SER A 201 -0.28 -6.56 -3.11
CA SER A 201 0.11 -6.27 -4.50
C SER A 201 -1.09 -6.29 -5.45
N ALA A 202 -2.01 -7.26 -5.31
CA ALA A 202 -3.26 -7.28 -6.06
C ALA A 202 -4.13 -6.04 -5.79
N CYS A 203 -4.17 -5.58 -4.54
CA CYS A 203 -4.88 -4.36 -4.16
C CYS A 203 -4.27 -3.12 -4.81
N ILE A 204 -2.94 -2.97 -4.79
CA ILE A 204 -2.23 -1.86 -5.44
C ILE A 204 -2.52 -1.83 -6.94
N VAL A 205 -2.46 -2.99 -7.62
CA VAL A 205 -2.78 -3.08 -9.05
C VAL A 205 -4.22 -2.68 -9.32
N SER A 206 -5.16 -3.10 -8.48
CA SER A 206 -6.57 -2.70 -8.58
C SER A 206 -6.76 -1.19 -8.39
N LEU A 207 -6.04 -0.58 -7.44
CA LEU A 207 -6.06 0.86 -7.20
C LEU A 207 -5.47 1.67 -8.37
N LEU A 208 -4.41 1.17 -9.00
CA LEU A 208 -3.82 1.79 -10.20
C LEU A 208 -4.78 1.73 -11.38
N LYS A 209 -5.44 0.57 -11.61
CA LYS A 209 -6.51 0.48 -12.63
C LYS A 209 -7.63 1.48 -12.36
N ALA A 210 -8.06 1.58 -11.09
CA ALA A 210 -9.11 2.52 -10.70
C ALA A 210 -8.70 3.99 -10.91
N SER A 211 -7.45 4.36 -10.61
CA SER A 211 -6.95 5.72 -10.84
C SER A 211 -6.88 6.05 -12.34
N GLU A 212 -6.50 5.10 -13.20
CA GLU A 212 -6.54 5.28 -14.66
C GLU A 212 -7.96 5.51 -15.18
N PHE A 213 -8.96 4.80 -14.65
CA PHE A 213 -10.37 5.04 -14.99
C PHE A 213 -10.85 6.43 -14.56
N ILE A 214 -10.46 6.88 -13.36
CA ILE A 214 -10.80 8.24 -12.87
C ILE A 214 -10.11 9.30 -13.73
N GLN A 215 -8.86 9.08 -14.14
CA GLN A 215 -8.11 10.00 -14.99
C GLN A 215 -8.80 10.20 -16.35
N LYS A 216 -9.39 9.14 -16.93
CA LYS A 216 -10.13 9.22 -18.20
C LYS A 216 -11.45 9.96 -18.07
N ASN A 217 -12.15 9.80 -16.95
CA ASN A 217 -13.51 10.30 -16.79
C ASN A 217 -13.60 11.73 -16.23
N LYS A 218 -12.62 12.16 -15.41
CA LYS A 218 -12.68 13.46 -14.72
C LYS A 218 -11.40 14.26 -14.86
N THR A 219 -10.55 14.24 -13.83
CA THR A 219 -9.31 15.02 -13.81
C THR A 219 -8.15 14.16 -13.33
N GLN A 220 -6.96 14.51 -13.82
CA GLN A 220 -5.71 13.85 -13.42
C GLN A 220 -5.36 14.11 -11.94
N ILE A 221 -5.79 15.26 -11.40
CA ILE A 221 -5.58 15.64 -9.99
C ILE A 221 -6.39 14.70 -9.09
N ASP A 222 -7.67 14.52 -9.40
CA ASP A 222 -8.57 13.66 -8.63
C ASP A 222 -8.12 12.20 -8.66
N ALA A 223 -7.59 11.73 -9.78
CA ALA A 223 -7.03 10.38 -9.92
C ALA A 223 -5.82 10.15 -8.99
N GLN A 224 -4.89 11.10 -8.94
CA GLN A 224 -3.71 11.03 -8.09
C GLN A 224 -4.06 11.17 -6.61
N LEU A 225 -4.95 12.11 -6.26
CA LEU A 225 -5.40 12.28 -4.88
C LEU A 225 -6.20 11.07 -4.39
N PHE A 226 -7.02 10.46 -5.24
CA PHE A 226 -7.69 9.19 -4.95
C PHE A 226 -6.68 8.09 -4.62
N LEU A 227 -5.63 7.94 -5.44
CA LEU A 227 -4.59 6.93 -5.22
C LEU A 227 -3.83 7.19 -3.92
N ILE A 228 -3.38 8.43 -3.68
CA ILE A 228 -2.66 8.82 -2.46
C ILE A 228 -3.53 8.54 -1.22
N LYS A 229 -4.82 8.91 -1.25
CA LYS A 229 -5.74 8.66 -0.15
C LYS A 229 -5.83 7.17 0.20
N HIS A 230 -6.06 6.32 -0.80
CA HIS A 230 -6.24 4.89 -0.57
C HIS A 230 -4.94 4.19 -0.16
N LEU A 231 -3.79 4.63 -0.66
CA LEU A 231 -2.48 4.13 -0.23
C LEU A 231 -2.16 4.55 1.22
N LEU A 232 -2.54 5.77 1.63
CA LEU A 232 -2.40 6.21 3.03
C LEU A 232 -3.28 5.38 3.97
N ILE A 233 -4.55 5.14 3.59
CA ILE A 233 -5.45 4.28 4.37
C ILE A 233 -4.85 2.87 4.50
N MET A 234 -4.40 2.28 3.38
CA MET A 234 -3.75 0.97 3.40
C MET A 234 -2.54 0.95 4.33
N ARG A 235 -1.66 1.95 4.24
CA ARG A 235 -0.47 2.06 5.10
C ARG A 235 -0.83 2.12 6.59
N GLU A 236 -1.82 2.93 6.96
CA GLU A 236 -2.25 3.08 8.35
C GLU A 236 -2.87 1.78 8.89
N GLN A 237 -3.72 1.15 8.10
CA GLN A 237 -4.38 -0.10 8.49
C GLN A 237 -3.43 -1.31 8.52
N ILE A 238 -2.28 -1.23 7.83
CA ILE A 238 -1.23 -2.24 7.87
C ILE A 238 -0.29 -2.06 9.07
N ALA A 239 -0.17 -0.83 9.60
CA ALA A 239 0.67 -0.52 10.75
C ALA A 239 0.42 -1.41 12.00
N PRO A 240 -0.83 -1.68 12.44
CA PRO A 240 -1.07 -2.53 13.62
C PRO A 240 -0.76 -4.01 13.41
N PHE A 241 -0.67 -4.49 12.16
CA PHE A 241 -0.20 -5.83 11.86
C PHE A 241 1.33 -5.87 11.96
N HIS A 242 1.87 -5.66 13.16
CA HIS A 242 3.30 -5.76 13.48
C HIS A 242 3.78 -7.22 13.46
N THR A 243 3.64 -7.89 12.33
CA THR A 243 4.38 -9.09 11.98
C THR A 243 5.31 -8.74 10.84
N ASP A 244 6.57 -9.16 10.94
CA ASP A 244 7.60 -8.96 9.93
C ASP A 244 7.05 -9.30 8.54
N PHE A 245 6.59 -8.30 7.76
CA PHE A 245 6.13 -8.50 6.38
C PHE A 245 7.29 -8.75 5.41
N ALA A 246 8.49 -8.97 5.95
CA ALA A 246 9.70 -9.28 5.23
C ALA A 246 9.72 -10.78 4.90
N ILE A 247 9.30 -11.12 3.69
CA ILE A 247 9.52 -12.44 3.14
C ILE A 247 10.95 -12.50 2.64
N LYS A 248 11.67 -13.56 3.02
CA LYS A 248 12.97 -13.89 2.44
C LYS A 248 12.70 -14.59 1.10
N GLU A 249 12.50 -13.82 0.04
CA GLU A 249 12.52 -14.42 -1.30
C GLU A 249 13.99 -14.70 -1.66
N ILE A 250 14.33 -15.99 -1.72
CA ILE A 250 15.62 -16.45 -2.22
C ILE A 250 15.53 -16.42 -3.75
N SER A 251 15.81 -15.26 -4.34
CA SER A 251 16.00 -15.19 -5.79
C SER A 251 17.45 -15.54 -6.13
N LEU A 252 17.64 -16.51 -7.00
CA LEU A 252 18.96 -16.84 -7.55
C LEU A 252 19.33 -15.79 -8.61
N ASP A 253 20.36 -14.98 -8.36
CA ASP A 253 20.86 -14.01 -9.34
C ASP A 253 21.71 -14.74 -10.38
N LEU A 254 21.06 -15.20 -11.45
CA LEU A 254 21.70 -15.92 -12.56
C LEU A 254 22.55 -15.01 -13.47
N LYS A 255 22.72 -13.72 -13.15
CA LYS A 255 23.54 -12.81 -13.98
C LYS A 255 24.99 -13.28 -14.05
N LYS A 256 25.57 -13.68 -12.93
CA LYS A 256 26.95 -14.22 -12.88
C LYS A 256 27.07 -15.53 -13.64
N THR A 257 26.10 -16.43 -13.49
CA THR A 257 26.03 -17.71 -14.21
C THR A 257 25.88 -17.48 -15.71
N ARG A 258 25.04 -16.51 -16.13
CA ARG A 258 24.84 -16.12 -17.53
C ARG A 258 26.10 -15.49 -18.11
N ASP A 259 26.76 -14.60 -17.39
CA ASP A 259 27.98 -13.93 -17.86
C ASP A 259 29.15 -14.93 -17.95
N ALA A 260 29.28 -15.86 -17.01
CA ALA A 260 30.23 -16.99 -17.06
C ALA A 260 29.92 -17.96 -18.21
N ALA A 261 28.64 -18.26 -18.47
CA ALA A 261 28.23 -19.05 -19.63
C ALA A 261 28.50 -18.31 -20.96
N PHE A 262 28.35 -16.99 -21.00
CA PHE A 262 28.66 -16.18 -22.18
C PHE A 262 30.18 -16.11 -22.45
N LYS A 263 31.00 -16.09 -21.40
CA LYS A 263 32.47 -16.24 -21.51
C LYS A 263 32.86 -17.59 -22.14
N ILE A 264 32.14 -18.67 -21.80
CA ILE A 264 32.29 -20.01 -22.39
C ILE A 264 31.84 -20.04 -23.86
N LEU A 265 30.71 -19.41 -24.18
CA LEU A 265 30.12 -19.44 -25.53
C LEU A 265 30.90 -18.58 -26.55
N ASN A 266 31.77 -17.68 -26.08
CA ASN A 266 32.61 -16.87 -26.94
C ASN A 266 33.65 -17.73 -27.68
N PRO A 267 33.73 -17.67 -29.03
CA PRO A 267 34.57 -18.55 -29.85
C PRO A 267 36.09 -18.39 -29.63
N ARG A 268 36.51 -17.40 -28.84
CA ARG A 268 37.92 -17.20 -28.42
C ARG A 268 38.32 -18.04 -27.19
N ALA A 269 37.36 -18.59 -26.43
CA ALA A 269 37.60 -19.40 -25.24
C ALA A 269 37.73 -20.91 -25.53
N VAL A 270 37.32 -21.35 -26.72
CA VAL A 270 37.34 -22.75 -27.22
C VAL A 270 38.68 -23.48 -27.03
N PRO A 271 39.87 -22.88 -27.27
CA PRO A 271 41.14 -23.57 -27.06
C PRO A 271 41.57 -23.75 -25.58
N LYS A 272 40.77 -23.26 -24.62
CA LYS A 272 41.04 -23.37 -23.18
C LYS A 272 40.09 -24.34 -22.44
N PHE A 273 39.14 -24.97 -23.13
CA PHE A 273 38.16 -25.90 -22.53
C PHE A 273 38.77 -27.18 -21.95
N PHE A 274 39.87 -27.67 -22.54
CA PHE A 274 40.45 -28.97 -22.19
C PHE A 274 41.91 -28.88 -21.70
N ARG A 275 42.38 -27.68 -21.31
CA ARG A 275 43.72 -27.54 -20.75
C ARG A 275 43.71 -27.98 -19.28
N LEU A 276 44.47 -29.02 -18.95
CA LEU A 276 44.71 -29.57 -17.61
C LEU A 276 45.60 -28.66 -16.72
N ASN A 277 45.48 -27.34 -16.86
CA ASN A 277 46.19 -26.34 -16.05
C ASN A 277 45.17 -25.59 -15.17
N SER A 278 45.61 -24.91 -14.11
CA SER A 278 44.80 -24.16 -13.14
C SER A 278 43.91 -23.03 -13.74
N HIS A 279 43.97 -22.82 -15.05
CA HIS A 279 43.21 -21.83 -15.81
C HIS A 279 42.27 -22.52 -16.83
N ASN A 280 41.46 -23.47 -16.36
CA ASN A 280 40.46 -24.14 -17.18
C ASN A 280 39.15 -23.34 -17.15
N ALA A 281 38.59 -23.01 -18.32
CA ALA A 281 37.32 -22.29 -18.44
C ALA A 281 36.14 -23.03 -17.78
N ILE A 282 36.21 -24.36 -17.69
CA ILE A 282 35.21 -25.19 -16.99
C ILE A 282 35.35 -25.04 -15.47
N LEU A 283 36.59 -25.01 -14.96
CA LEU A 283 36.82 -24.76 -13.53
C LEU A 283 36.45 -23.33 -13.16
N GLU A 284 36.75 -22.35 -14.02
CA GLU A 284 36.35 -20.95 -13.84
C GLU A 284 34.82 -20.80 -13.86
N PHE A 285 34.09 -21.55 -14.70
CA PHE A 285 32.63 -21.59 -14.66
C PHE A 285 32.06 -22.30 -13.43
N LEU A 286 32.68 -23.38 -12.97
CA LEU A 286 32.24 -24.05 -11.74
C LEU A 286 32.56 -23.22 -10.49
N LEU A 287 33.60 -22.38 -10.51
CA LEU A 287 33.94 -21.48 -9.41
C LEU A 287 33.15 -20.16 -9.46
N GLU A 288 33.14 -19.47 -10.60
CA GLU A 288 32.50 -18.15 -10.80
C GLU A 288 31.02 -18.22 -11.22
N GLY A 289 30.56 -19.37 -11.72
CA GLY A 289 29.18 -19.60 -12.13
C GLY A 289 28.28 -20.10 -11.00
N THR A 290 28.81 -20.26 -9.79
CA THR A 290 27.99 -20.49 -8.60
C THR A 290 26.98 -19.34 -8.47
N PRO A 291 25.66 -19.63 -8.55
CA PRO A 291 24.67 -18.58 -8.53
C PRO A 291 24.73 -17.90 -7.16
N GLU A 292 24.91 -16.57 -7.17
CA GLU A 292 24.92 -15.81 -5.94
C GLU A 292 23.50 -15.77 -5.41
N ILE A 293 23.32 -16.37 -4.23
CA ILE A 293 22.07 -16.33 -3.48
C ILE A 293 21.94 -14.91 -2.94
N LYS A 294 21.22 -14.05 -3.64
CA LYS A 294 20.85 -12.73 -3.12
C LYS A 294 19.51 -12.85 -2.45
N GLU A 295 19.53 -12.74 -1.13
CA GLU A 295 18.33 -12.65 -0.31
C GLU A 295 17.65 -11.30 -0.59
N HIS A 296 16.53 -11.32 -1.31
CA HIS A 296 15.70 -10.14 -1.47
C HIS A 296 14.70 -10.10 -0.32
N TYR A 297 14.95 -9.21 0.63
CA TYR A 297 13.98 -8.86 1.67
C TYR A 297 12.92 -7.94 1.04
N ILE A 298 11.81 -8.53 0.58
CA ILE A 298 10.65 -7.77 0.12
C ILE A 298 9.73 -7.59 1.31
N ASP A 299 9.74 -6.38 1.86
CA ASP A 299 8.82 -5.96 2.90
C ASP A 299 7.57 -5.37 2.24
N SER A 300 6.43 -6.00 2.43
CA SER A 300 5.15 -5.55 1.86
C SER A 300 4.78 -4.13 2.31
N LYS A 301 5.21 -3.70 3.52
CA LYS A 301 5.04 -2.33 3.99
C LYS A 301 5.90 -1.36 3.19
N LYS A 302 7.16 -1.73 2.95
CA LYS A 302 8.10 -0.93 2.15
C LYS A 302 7.63 -0.79 0.71
N ASP A 303 6.95 -1.79 0.16
CA ASP A 303 6.39 -1.72 -1.20
C ASP A 303 5.20 -0.73 -1.28
N VAL A 304 4.29 -0.77 -0.31
CA VAL A 304 3.22 0.24 -0.18
C VAL A 304 3.82 1.64 -0.02
N ASP A 305 4.82 1.80 0.86
CA ASP A 305 5.51 3.08 1.08
C ASP A 305 6.23 3.57 -0.19
N ARG A 306 6.81 2.66 -0.99
CA ARG A 306 7.46 2.98 -2.28
C ARG A 306 6.43 3.49 -3.29
N HIS A 307 5.30 2.80 -3.44
CA HIS A 307 4.22 3.22 -4.33
C HIS A 307 3.59 4.54 -3.88
N LEU A 308 3.41 4.73 -2.57
CA LEU A 308 2.93 5.99 -2.01
C LEU A 308 3.91 7.14 -2.32
N LYS A 309 5.20 6.95 -2.03
CA LYS A 309 6.22 7.96 -2.32
C LYS A 309 6.29 8.31 -3.80
N SER A 310 6.26 7.31 -4.69
CA SER A 310 6.26 7.53 -6.14
C SER A 310 5.01 8.30 -6.59
N SER A 311 3.84 7.98 -6.04
CA SER A 311 2.58 8.68 -6.35
C SER A 311 2.62 10.14 -5.87
N CYS A 312 3.16 10.39 -4.69
CA CYS A 312 3.36 11.74 -4.15
C CYS A 312 4.37 12.55 -4.99
N GLU A 313 5.48 11.94 -5.40
CA GLU A 313 6.49 12.58 -6.26
C GLU A 313 5.91 12.93 -7.64
N GLN A 314 5.16 12.02 -8.25
CA GLN A 314 4.46 12.28 -9.52
C GLN A 314 3.44 13.41 -9.38
N PHE A 315 2.67 13.44 -8.30
CA PHE A 315 1.75 14.53 -7.99
C PHE A 315 2.50 15.87 -7.85
N ILE A 316 3.57 15.91 -7.06
CA ILE A 316 4.40 17.11 -6.87
C ILE A 316 4.98 17.60 -8.20
N GLN A 317 5.53 16.71 -9.02
CA GLN A 317 6.08 17.06 -10.33
C GLN A 317 5.01 17.61 -11.26
N GLN A 318 3.82 16.99 -11.29
CA GLN A 318 2.72 17.46 -12.12
C GLN A 318 2.20 18.83 -11.67
N GLN A 319 2.00 19.04 -10.37
CA GLN A 319 1.58 20.34 -9.84
C GLN A 319 2.64 21.41 -10.14
N THR A 320 3.93 21.08 -9.93
CA THR A 320 5.04 22.01 -10.24
C THR A 320 5.06 22.39 -11.72
N ARG A 321 4.89 21.42 -12.63
CA ARG A 321 4.78 21.68 -14.08
C ARG A 321 3.55 22.50 -14.44
N MET A 322 2.42 22.27 -13.77
CA MET A 322 1.19 23.04 -14.00
C MET A 322 1.35 24.52 -13.61
N PHE A 323 2.07 24.81 -12.52
CA PHE A 323 2.30 26.18 -12.06
C PHE A 323 3.48 26.87 -12.77
N VAL A 324 4.57 26.16 -13.01
CA VAL A 324 5.87 26.73 -13.41
C VAL A 324 6.33 26.26 -14.78
N GLY A 325 5.58 25.39 -15.48
CA GLY A 325 6.02 24.81 -16.76
C GLY A 325 6.43 25.84 -17.80
N ASN A 326 5.68 26.94 -17.91
CA ASN A 326 6.00 28.03 -18.85
C ASN A 326 7.32 28.75 -18.48
N LEU A 327 7.59 28.90 -17.18
CA LEU A 327 8.85 29.46 -16.67
C LEU A 327 10.00 28.46 -16.82
N GLU A 328 9.75 27.16 -16.66
CA GLU A 328 10.74 26.10 -16.85
C GLU A 328 11.19 26.01 -18.32
N GLU A 329 10.26 26.10 -19.27
CA GLU A 329 10.58 26.18 -20.71
C GLU A 329 11.38 27.45 -21.07
N PHE A 330 11.11 28.57 -20.42
CA PHE A 330 11.89 29.79 -20.61
C PHE A 330 13.30 29.63 -20.03
N LEU A 331 13.42 29.14 -18.79
CA LEU A 331 14.70 28.95 -18.12
C LEU A 331 15.58 27.93 -18.84
N THR A 332 15.00 26.86 -19.40
CA THR A 332 15.72 25.89 -20.22
C THR A 332 16.25 26.53 -21.50
N LYS A 333 15.46 27.35 -22.20
CA LYS A 333 15.93 28.11 -23.38
C LYS A 333 17.07 29.09 -23.03
N VAL A 334 16.96 29.79 -21.91
CA VAL A 334 18.02 30.70 -21.41
C VAL A 334 19.29 29.91 -21.05
N SER A 335 19.15 28.78 -20.35
CA SER A 335 20.29 27.93 -19.99
C SER A 335 20.98 27.31 -21.20
N ALA A 336 20.23 26.93 -22.24
CA ALA A 336 20.77 26.42 -23.49
C ALA A 336 21.56 27.49 -24.25
N LEU A 337 21.08 28.75 -24.25
CA LEU A 337 21.86 29.88 -24.80
C LEU A 337 23.13 30.13 -23.99
N LYS A 338 23.07 30.15 -22.65
CA LYS A 338 24.26 30.30 -21.80
C LYS A 338 25.26 29.15 -22.00
N ALA A 339 24.79 27.92 -22.18
CA ALA A 339 25.65 26.77 -22.48
C ALA A 339 26.30 26.85 -23.87
N MET A 340 25.59 27.35 -24.89
CA MET A 340 26.16 27.62 -26.21
C MET A 340 27.19 28.76 -26.20
N ALA A 341 27.01 29.77 -25.34
CA ALA A 341 27.99 30.83 -25.13
C ALA A 341 29.28 30.32 -24.46
N VAL A 342 29.16 29.43 -23.45
CA VAL A 342 30.31 28.82 -22.76
C VAL A 342 31.06 27.81 -23.66
N GLY A 343 30.37 27.17 -24.61
CA GLY A 343 30.94 26.23 -25.57
C GLY A 343 31.69 26.85 -26.77
N GLY A 344 31.93 28.17 -26.77
CA GLY A 344 32.65 28.88 -27.84
C GLY A 344 31.77 29.38 -29.00
N GLY A 345 30.45 29.43 -28.82
CA GLY A 345 29.52 30.07 -29.76
C GLY A 345 29.44 31.60 -29.60
N PRO A 346 28.70 32.31 -30.47
CA PRO A 346 28.55 33.76 -30.38
C PRO A 346 27.85 34.16 -29.07
N ASN A 347 28.39 35.16 -28.37
CA ASN A 347 27.75 35.79 -27.21
C ASN A 347 26.54 36.62 -27.67
N TYR A 348 25.38 35.98 -27.83
CA TYR A 348 24.13 36.69 -28.09
C TYR A 348 23.62 37.31 -26.79
N GLN A 349 23.48 38.65 -26.74
CA GLN A 349 22.77 39.33 -25.66
C GLN A 349 21.32 38.84 -25.61
N LEU A 350 20.84 38.43 -24.43
CA LEU A 350 19.47 37.93 -24.26
C LEU A 350 18.42 38.94 -24.72
N SER A 351 18.68 40.24 -24.58
CA SER A 351 17.80 41.33 -25.04
C SER A 351 17.60 41.40 -26.56
N GLN A 352 18.50 40.83 -27.37
CA GLN A 352 18.37 40.80 -28.83
C GLN A 352 17.48 39.64 -29.34
N GLN A 353 17.14 38.69 -28.47
CA GLN A 353 16.29 37.57 -28.86
C GLN A 353 14.81 37.99 -28.85
N PRO A 354 14.02 37.69 -29.91
CA PRO A 354 12.63 38.11 -30.02
C PRO A 354 11.72 37.59 -28.91
N TRP A 355 12.13 36.53 -28.21
CA TRP A 355 11.39 35.87 -27.14
C TRP A 355 11.82 36.30 -25.73
N ALA A 356 12.92 37.06 -25.61
CA ALA A 356 13.47 37.56 -24.35
C ALA A 356 13.35 39.10 -24.24
N GLN A 357 12.42 39.69 -24.98
CA GLN A 357 12.04 41.08 -24.79
C GLN A 357 11.38 41.26 -23.40
N PRO A 358 11.69 42.35 -22.66
CA PRO A 358 11.15 42.61 -21.33
C PRO A 358 9.61 42.50 -21.24
N ALA A 359 8.89 42.96 -22.28
CA ALA A 359 7.44 42.86 -22.37
C ALA A 359 6.92 41.41 -22.41
N LYS A 360 7.61 40.51 -23.13
CA LYS A 360 7.22 39.10 -23.21
C LYS A 360 7.54 38.33 -21.93
N ILE A 361 8.59 38.74 -21.22
CA ILE A 361 8.92 38.19 -19.91
C ILE A 361 7.86 38.65 -18.88
N ASN A 362 7.41 39.90 -18.95
CA ASN A 362 6.29 40.37 -18.13
C ASN A 362 5.01 39.58 -18.41
N ASP A 363 4.66 39.36 -19.68
CA ASP A 363 3.50 38.54 -20.07
C ASP A 363 3.63 37.09 -19.57
N LEU A 364 4.84 36.52 -19.59
CA LEU A 364 5.14 35.19 -19.08
C LEU A 364 4.96 35.12 -17.55
N VAL A 365 5.47 36.11 -16.82
CA VAL A 365 5.34 36.20 -15.35
C VAL A 365 3.87 36.43 -14.97
N MET A 366 3.17 37.34 -15.66
CA MET A 366 1.75 37.61 -15.42
C MET A 366 0.85 36.43 -15.76
N SER A 367 1.12 35.70 -16.85
CA SER A 367 0.38 34.48 -17.18
C SER A 367 0.61 33.39 -16.14
N THR A 368 1.84 33.21 -15.67
CA THR A 368 2.17 32.28 -14.58
C THR A 368 1.45 32.68 -13.29
N TYR A 369 1.45 33.97 -12.93
CA TYR A 369 0.75 34.47 -11.74
C TYR A 369 -0.78 34.28 -11.84
N ARG A 370 -1.39 34.49 -13.01
CA ARG A 370 -2.81 34.20 -13.25
C ARG A 370 -3.12 32.71 -13.11
N VAL A 371 -2.26 31.84 -13.62
CA VAL A 371 -2.39 30.38 -13.46
C VAL A 371 -2.29 30.00 -11.99
N MET A 372 -1.30 30.53 -11.25
CA MET A 372 -1.20 30.30 -9.80
C MET A 372 -2.46 30.76 -9.06
N LYS A 373 -2.93 32.00 -9.29
CA LYS A 373 -4.09 32.56 -8.58
C LYS A 373 -5.39 31.78 -8.85
N THR A 374 -5.56 31.22 -10.04
CA THR A 374 -6.78 30.48 -10.42
C THR A 374 -6.73 29.00 -10.04
N LYS A 375 -5.57 28.35 -10.20
CA LYS A 375 -5.41 26.90 -10.02
C LYS A 375 -5.00 26.49 -8.61
N LEU A 376 -4.27 27.34 -7.88
CA LEU A 376 -3.90 27.08 -6.49
C LEU A 376 -5.11 26.82 -5.57
N PRO A 377 -6.16 27.68 -5.54
CA PRO A 377 -7.30 27.42 -4.67
C PRO A 377 -8.08 26.17 -5.08
N GLN A 378 -8.15 25.84 -6.37
CA GLN A 378 -8.79 24.61 -6.86
C GLN A 378 -8.03 23.37 -6.37
N THR A 379 -6.70 23.35 -6.51
CA THR A 379 -5.88 22.24 -6.03
C THR A 379 -5.96 22.08 -4.52
N LEU A 380 -5.92 23.18 -3.74
CA LEU A 380 -6.06 23.12 -2.28
C LEU A 380 -7.43 22.59 -1.86
N GLN A 381 -8.52 23.05 -2.48
CA GLN A 381 -9.87 22.53 -2.21
C GLN A 381 -9.97 21.01 -2.49
N SER A 382 -9.44 20.55 -3.62
CA SER A 382 -9.37 19.10 -3.90
C SER A 382 -8.51 18.38 -2.86
N MET A 383 -7.34 18.90 -2.48
CA MET A 383 -6.48 18.27 -1.47
C MET A 383 -7.19 18.14 -0.12
N THR A 384 -7.84 19.19 0.36
CA THR A 384 -8.59 19.17 1.62
C THR A 384 -9.74 18.16 1.57
N LEU A 385 -10.46 18.10 0.45
CA LEU A 385 -11.58 17.17 0.26
C LEU A 385 -11.14 15.70 0.24
N TYR A 386 -9.98 15.39 -0.32
CA TYR A 386 -9.48 14.01 -0.40
C TYR A 386 -8.71 13.57 0.87
N LEU A 387 -7.82 14.41 1.39
CA LEU A 387 -6.88 14.02 2.45
C LEU A 387 -7.40 14.26 3.87
N ALA A 388 -8.38 15.15 4.06
CA ALA A 388 -9.05 15.49 5.33
C ALA A 388 -8.15 15.82 6.55
N ASN A 389 -6.83 15.73 6.42
CA ASN A 389 -5.83 16.02 7.43
C ASN A 389 -4.94 17.18 6.94
N ARG A 390 -4.84 18.24 7.76
CA ARG A 390 -4.08 19.44 7.44
C ARG A 390 -2.57 19.23 7.45
N ASP A 391 -2.07 18.30 8.26
CA ASP A 391 -0.64 18.02 8.35
C ASP A 391 -0.13 17.30 7.11
N THR A 392 -0.90 16.32 6.60
CA THR A 392 -0.53 15.61 5.37
C THR A 392 -0.66 16.51 4.14
N GLU A 393 -1.66 17.39 4.10
CA GLU A 393 -1.79 18.44 3.08
C GLU A 393 -0.56 19.36 3.08
N PHE A 394 -0.14 19.84 4.26
CA PHE A 394 1.02 20.71 4.39
C PHE A 394 2.33 20.01 3.98
N ILE A 395 2.52 18.75 4.38
CA ILE A 395 3.70 17.95 4.02
C ILE A 395 3.78 17.76 2.50
N LEU A 396 2.67 17.50 1.83
CA LEU A 396 2.64 17.33 0.36
C LEU A 396 2.81 18.64 -0.40
N PHE A 397 2.26 19.74 0.13
CA PHE A 397 2.31 21.04 -0.54
C PHE A 397 3.66 21.77 -0.35
N LYS A 398 4.37 21.52 0.77
CA LYS A 398 5.65 22.15 1.07
C LYS A 398 6.72 21.96 -0.04
N PRO A 399 6.94 20.76 -0.60
CA PRO A 399 7.83 20.58 -1.75
C PRO A 399 7.42 21.38 -3.00
N VAL A 400 6.12 21.46 -3.30
CA VAL A 400 5.60 22.23 -4.44
C VAL A 400 5.93 23.72 -4.25
N ARG A 401 5.65 24.27 -3.06
CA ARG A 401 5.99 25.66 -2.71
C ARG A 401 7.49 25.92 -2.84
N ASN A 402 8.33 25.02 -2.32
CA ASN A 402 9.78 25.16 -2.40
C ASN A 402 10.28 25.15 -3.85
N ASN A 403 9.75 24.27 -4.71
CA ASN A 403 10.12 24.22 -6.12
C ASN A 403 9.74 25.50 -6.85
N ILE A 404 8.53 26.03 -6.60
CA ILE A 404 8.08 27.30 -7.16
C ILE A 404 9.02 28.44 -6.75
N GLN A 405 9.31 28.54 -5.44
CA GLN A 405 10.22 29.56 -4.91
C GLN A 405 11.61 29.47 -5.54
N GLN A 406 12.20 28.26 -5.63
CA GLN A 406 13.50 28.06 -6.27
C GLN A 406 13.52 28.50 -7.74
N MET A 407 12.44 28.28 -8.47
CA MET A 407 12.34 28.68 -9.88
C MET A 407 12.22 30.19 -10.03
N PHE A 408 11.46 30.85 -9.17
CA PHE A 408 11.43 32.33 -9.12
C PHE A 408 12.76 32.93 -8.66
N THR A 409 13.48 32.30 -7.72
CA THR A 409 14.83 32.74 -7.34
C THR A 409 15.80 32.65 -8.52
N LYS A 410 15.81 31.51 -9.25
CA LYS A 410 16.64 31.36 -10.46
C LYS A 410 16.29 32.39 -11.52
N LEU A 411 15.00 32.65 -11.74
CA LEU A 411 14.55 33.70 -12.65
C LEU A 411 15.06 35.08 -12.19
N HIS A 412 14.94 35.40 -10.91
CA HIS A 412 15.40 36.68 -10.37
C HIS A 412 16.91 36.88 -10.53
N THR A 413 17.72 35.86 -10.23
CA THR A 413 19.18 35.91 -10.45
C THR A 413 19.51 36.13 -11.92
N LEU A 414 18.85 35.41 -12.84
CA LEU A 414 19.06 35.60 -14.28
C LEU A 414 18.65 36.99 -14.77
N LEU A 415 17.57 37.54 -14.22
CA LEU A 415 17.12 38.88 -14.55
C LEU A 415 18.10 39.95 -14.05
N GLN A 416 18.67 39.77 -12.86
CA GLN A 416 19.69 40.68 -12.30
C GLN A 416 21.02 40.64 -13.06
N GLU A 417 21.41 39.50 -13.63
CA GLU A 417 22.66 39.35 -14.39
C GLU A 417 22.60 39.97 -15.80
N GLU A 418 21.41 39.99 -16.42
CA GLU A 418 21.29 40.17 -17.88
C GLU A 418 20.48 41.41 -18.30
N TYR A 419 19.74 42.04 -17.39
CA TYR A 419 18.86 43.17 -17.70
C TYR A 419 19.22 44.42 -16.89
N SER A 420 19.00 45.58 -17.51
CA SER A 420 19.22 46.88 -16.89
C SER A 420 18.12 47.23 -15.88
N GLY A 421 18.37 48.20 -14.99
CA GLY A 421 17.41 48.60 -13.95
C GLY A 421 16.04 49.07 -14.47
N GLU A 422 15.98 49.60 -15.70
CA GLU A 422 14.73 50.02 -16.36
C GLU A 422 13.96 48.83 -16.94
N ASP A 423 14.66 47.84 -17.51
CA ASP A 423 14.07 46.60 -18.00
C ASP A 423 13.49 45.74 -16.86
N LEU A 424 14.13 45.77 -15.69
CA LEU A 424 13.65 45.09 -14.48
C LEU A 424 12.33 45.68 -13.96
N GLN A 425 12.13 47.00 -14.09
CA GLN A 425 10.87 47.66 -13.74
C GLN A 425 9.75 47.30 -14.73
N ILE A 426 10.07 47.12 -16.02
CA ILE A 426 9.11 46.68 -17.04
C ILE A 426 8.71 45.22 -16.83
N ILE A 427 9.64 44.37 -16.39
CA ILE A 427 9.36 42.96 -16.12
C ILE A 427 8.45 42.78 -14.88
N ALA A 428 8.46 43.71 -13.93
CA ALA A 428 7.59 43.75 -12.75
C ALA A 428 7.45 42.37 -12.07
N CYS A 429 8.59 41.73 -11.79
CA CYS A 429 8.62 40.42 -11.15
C CYS A 429 8.12 40.54 -9.70
N PRO A 430 7.10 39.76 -9.27
CA PRO A 430 6.64 39.80 -7.89
C PRO A 430 7.77 39.37 -6.93
N SER A 431 7.84 40.05 -5.78
CA SER A 431 8.81 39.76 -4.72
C SER A 431 8.65 38.34 -4.19
N MET A 432 9.73 37.73 -3.66
CA MET A 432 9.73 36.36 -3.07
C MET A 432 8.64 36.08 -2.00
N GLU A 433 8.03 37.12 -1.44
CA GLU A 433 6.96 37.04 -0.44
C GLU A 433 5.55 36.96 -1.03
N GLN A 434 5.37 37.30 -2.32
CA GLN A 434 4.11 37.23 -3.06
C GLN A 434 4.00 35.94 -3.87
#